data_AF-A0A377UTN3-F1
#
_entry.id   AF-A0A377UTN3-F1
#
_cell.length_a   1.000
_cell.length_b   1.000
_cell.length_c   1.000
_cell.angle_alpha   90.00
_cell.angle_beta   90.00
_cell.angle_gamma   90.00
#
_symmetry.space_group_name_H-M   'P 1'
#
loop_
_entity.id
_entity.type
_entity.pdbx_description
1 polymer ?
#
loop_
_entity_poly.entity_id
_entity_poly.type
_entity_poly.pdbx_seq_one_letter_code
_entity_poly.pdbx_strand_id
1 'polypeptide(L)'
;MTLLLGDKVIPATILGIPSDRVIRGHRFMGEPEFTIDHADQYPQILLERGKVIADYEQRKAKIKADAQEAARKIGGQADLSESLLEEVTSLVEWPVVLTAKFEEKFLAVPSEALVYTMKGDQKYFPVYDNAGKLLPNFIFVANIESKDPQQIISGNEKVVRPRLADAEFSSIPTVKNVWKITCRVWKPCCSNSNLGLCATRPIASRRWRAGLPNRLALT
;
A
#
# COMPACT_ATOMS: atom_id res chain seq x y z
N MET A 1 14.17 -0.70 23.02
CA MET A 1 14.02 0.51 22.16
C MET A 1 15.36 1.20 22.13
N THR A 2 15.82 1.72 20.98
CA THR A 2 17.14 2.38 20.94
C THR A 2 17.04 3.87 21.18
N LEU A 3 17.74 4.37 22.20
CA LEU A 3 17.80 5.78 22.52
C LEU A 3 19.23 6.17 22.92
N LEU A 4 19.95 6.79 21.98
CA LEU A 4 21.34 7.17 22.12
C LEU A 4 21.56 8.67 21.91
N LEU A 5 22.48 9.25 22.67
CA LEU A 5 23.09 10.55 22.40
C LEU A 5 24.60 10.34 22.26
N GLY A 6 25.08 10.40 21.01
CA GLY A 6 26.44 9.97 20.69
C GLY A 6 26.64 8.51 21.06
N ASP A 7 27.59 8.24 21.95
CA ASP A 7 27.89 6.92 22.50
C ASP A 7 27.11 6.58 23.78
N LYS A 8 26.25 7.46 24.31
CA LYS A 8 25.57 7.24 25.60
C LYS A 8 24.13 6.79 25.44
N VAL A 9 23.75 5.73 26.13
CA VAL A 9 22.34 5.35 26.31
C VAL A 9 21.67 6.35 27.23
N ILE A 10 20.57 6.95 26.77
CA ILE A 10 19.73 7.80 27.61
C ILE A 10 18.74 6.90 28.35
N PRO A 11 18.80 6.79 29.69
CA PRO A 11 17.86 5.97 30.44
C PRO A 11 16.44 6.49 30.31
N ALA A 12 15.58 5.72 29.66
CA ALA A 12 14.16 6.01 29.51
C ALA A 12 13.34 4.73 29.38
N THR A 13 12.06 4.80 29.74
CA THR A 13 11.09 3.75 29.49
C THR A 13 9.95 4.32 28.68
N ILE A 14 9.76 3.86 27.46
CA ILE A 14 8.67 4.29 26.58
C ILE A 14 7.77 3.08 26.33
N LEU A 15 6.48 3.23 26.62
CA LEU A 15 5.48 2.16 26.50
C LEU A 15 5.87 0.86 27.23
N GLY A 16 6.55 0.97 28.38
CA GLY A 16 7.03 -0.17 29.17
C GLY A 16 8.29 -0.85 28.65
N ILE A 17 8.90 -0.33 27.57
CA ILE A 17 10.14 -0.86 26.98
C ILE A 17 11.32 0.02 27.41
N PRO A 18 12.36 -0.54 28.06
CA PRO A 18 13.56 0.22 28.41
C PRO A 18 14.37 0.61 27.17
N SER A 19 15.04 1.75 27.28
CA SER A 19 16.08 2.22 26.36
C SER A 19 17.29 1.29 26.39
N ASP A 20 17.83 0.98 25.22
CA ASP A 20 19.03 0.15 25.04
C ASP A 20 19.78 0.56 23.76
N ARG A 21 20.80 -0.19 23.35
CA ARG A 21 21.58 -0.06 22.10
C ARG A 21 21.07 -0.95 20.97
N VAL A 22 20.12 -1.80 21.28
CA VAL A 22 19.71 -2.92 20.43
C VAL A 22 18.77 -2.45 19.31
N ILE A 23 19.23 -2.52 18.07
CA ILE A 23 18.45 -2.28 16.86
C ILE A 23 18.16 -3.60 16.14
N ARG A 24 17.19 -3.54 15.21
CA ARG A 24 16.73 -4.68 14.43
C ARG A 24 16.81 -4.36 12.94
N GLY A 25 17.31 -5.32 12.17
CA GLY A 25 17.30 -5.24 10.72
C GLY A 25 15.96 -5.65 10.11
N HIS A 26 15.98 -5.69 8.79
CA HIS A 26 14.88 -6.12 7.94
C HIS A 26 14.41 -7.53 8.32
N ARG A 27 13.11 -7.70 8.55
CA ARG A 27 12.49 -8.92 9.12
C ARG A 27 12.90 -10.23 8.44
N PHE A 28 13.18 -10.20 7.13
CA PHE A 28 13.45 -11.40 6.33
C PHE A 28 14.87 -11.50 5.75
N MET A 29 15.64 -10.41 5.75
CA MET A 29 16.88 -10.31 4.97
C MET A 29 18.08 -9.82 5.78
N GLY A 30 17.83 -8.98 6.77
CA GLY A 30 18.86 -8.42 7.62
C GLY A 30 19.16 -9.33 8.80
N GLU A 31 20.21 -8.97 9.51
CA GLU A 31 20.48 -9.53 10.83
C GLU A 31 19.32 -9.19 11.79
N PRO A 32 18.76 -10.16 12.52
CA PRO A 32 17.52 -9.97 13.27
C PRO A 32 17.68 -8.95 14.41
N GLU A 33 18.84 -8.90 15.04
CA GLU A 33 19.11 -8.03 16.18
C GLU A 33 20.62 -7.79 16.32
N PHE A 34 21.02 -6.54 16.53
CA PHE A 34 22.41 -6.16 16.78
C PHE A 34 22.51 -4.83 17.54
N THR A 35 23.67 -4.57 18.14
CA THR A 35 23.93 -3.35 18.91
C THR A 35 24.72 -2.34 18.12
N ILE A 36 24.56 -1.06 18.46
CA ILE A 36 25.39 0.04 17.97
C ILE A 36 26.09 0.75 19.14
N ASP A 37 27.34 1.14 18.91
CA ASP A 37 28.17 1.78 19.94
C ASP A 37 27.99 3.30 19.94
N HIS A 38 27.70 3.88 18.77
CA HIS A 38 27.47 5.31 18.59
C HIS A 38 26.26 5.57 17.67
N ALA A 39 25.48 6.61 17.98
CA ALA A 39 24.29 6.98 17.22
C ALA A 39 24.56 7.19 15.71
N ASP A 40 25.67 7.85 15.36
CA ASP A 40 26.05 8.12 13.97
C ASP A 40 26.29 6.86 13.12
N GLN A 41 26.51 5.71 13.75
CA GLN A 41 26.66 4.44 13.03
C GLN A 41 25.33 3.91 12.49
N TYR A 42 24.20 4.43 12.98
CA TYR A 42 22.86 3.92 12.72
C TYR A 42 22.57 3.74 11.21
N PRO A 43 22.78 4.74 10.33
CA PRO A 43 22.46 4.58 8.92
C PRO A 43 23.32 3.52 8.24
N GLN A 44 24.63 3.54 8.48
CA GLN A 44 25.57 2.65 7.79
C GLN A 44 25.43 1.19 8.24
N ILE A 45 25.30 0.94 9.55
CA ILE A 45 25.15 -0.43 10.06
C ILE A 45 23.81 -1.02 9.62
N LEU A 46 22.73 -0.24 9.60
CA LEU A 46 21.44 -0.69 9.06
C LEU A 46 21.52 -1.02 7.57
N LEU A 47 22.26 -0.24 6.79
CA LEU A 47 22.43 -0.48 5.37
C LEU A 47 23.19 -1.81 5.12
N GLU A 48 24.29 -2.03 5.83
CA GLU A 48 25.20 -3.16 5.61
C GLU A 48 24.68 -4.47 6.21
N ARG A 49 24.29 -4.45 7.48
CA ARG A 49 23.89 -5.64 8.26
C ARG A 49 22.38 -5.77 8.35
N GLY A 50 21.69 -4.64 8.46
CA GLY A 50 20.25 -4.59 8.63
C GLY A 50 19.46 -4.77 7.33
N LYS A 51 20.06 -4.58 6.14
CA LYS A 51 19.32 -4.48 4.87
C LYS A 51 18.19 -3.44 4.96
N VAL A 52 18.49 -2.27 5.53
CA VAL A 52 17.56 -1.15 5.68
C VAL A 52 18.25 0.15 5.27
N ILE A 53 17.63 0.91 4.37
CA ILE A 53 18.10 2.25 4.03
C ILE A 53 17.41 3.23 5.00
N ALA A 54 18.11 3.67 6.04
CA ALA A 54 17.52 4.51 7.08
C ALA A 54 17.10 5.90 6.58
N ASP A 55 17.93 6.50 5.72
CA ASP A 55 17.68 7.83 5.16
C ASP A 55 16.47 7.80 4.21
N TYR A 56 15.49 8.66 4.52
CA TYR A 56 14.23 8.73 3.78
C TYR A 56 14.42 9.30 2.36
N GLU A 57 15.21 10.38 2.23
CA GLU A 57 15.44 11.03 0.95
C GLU A 57 16.28 10.14 0.03
N GLN A 58 17.26 9.42 0.60
CA GLN A 58 18.03 8.41 -0.13
C GLN A 58 17.12 7.29 -0.67
N ARG A 59 16.18 6.78 0.15
CA ARG A 59 15.19 5.79 -0.31
C ARG A 59 14.31 6.34 -1.42
N LYS A 60 13.76 7.54 -1.23
CA LYS A 60 12.88 8.20 -2.19
C LYS A 60 13.56 8.39 -3.54
N ALA A 61 14.79 8.91 -3.52
CA ALA A 61 15.61 9.11 -4.72
C ALA A 61 15.90 7.78 -5.44
N LYS A 62 16.24 6.73 -4.68
CA LYS A 62 16.45 5.38 -5.23
C LYS A 62 15.20 4.83 -5.91
N ILE A 63 14.05 4.86 -5.23
CA ILE A 63 12.77 4.36 -5.80
C ILE A 63 12.44 5.11 -7.09
N LYS A 64 12.57 6.45 -7.08
CA LYS A 64 12.30 7.28 -8.25
C LYS A 64 13.20 6.92 -9.44
N ALA A 65 14.51 6.85 -9.22
CA ALA A 65 15.47 6.51 -10.26
C ALA A 65 15.22 5.11 -10.84
N ASP A 66 15.04 4.12 -9.97
CA ASP A 66 14.82 2.73 -10.37
C ASP A 66 13.48 2.55 -11.11
N ALA A 67 12.42 3.26 -10.70
CA ALA A 67 11.12 3.24 -11.39
C ALA A 67 11.16 3.94 -12.76
N GLN A 68 11.88 5.05 -12.88
CA GLN A 68 12.10 5.71 -14.18
C GLN A 68 12.87 4.78 -15.12
N GLU A 69 13.90 4.11 -14.61
CA GLU A 69 14.68 3.14 -15.39
C GLU A 69 13.82 1.96 -15.85
N ALA A 70 13.04 1.39 -14.94
CA ALA A 70 12.15 0.28 -15.23
C ALA A 70 11.11 0.64 -16.31
N ALA A 71 10.55 1.85 -16.27
CA ALA A 71 9.62 2.35 -17.28
C ALA A 71 10.32 2.54 -18.63
N ARG A 72 11.52 3.12 -18.64
CA ARG A 72 12.30 3.35 -19.87
C ARG A 72 12.63 2.05 -20.59
N LYS A 73 12.96 0.98 -19.83
CA LYS A 73 13.24 -0.36 -20.39
C LYS A 73 12.07 -0.97 -21.16
N ILE A 74 10.83 -0.61 -20.82
CA ILE A 74 9.62 -1.04 -21.53
C ILE A 74 9.10 0.00 -22.52
N GLY A 75 9.89 1.04 -22.82
CA GLY A 75 9.54 2.08 -23.78
C GLY A 75 8.51 3.09 -23.29
N GLY A 76 8.33 3.21 -21.96
CA GLY A 76 7.35 4.10 -21.36
C GLY A 76 7.90 5.00 -20.27
N GLN A 77 6.99 5.72 -19.62
CA GLN A 77 7.23 6.65 -18.53
C GLN A 77 6.28 6.31 -17.38
N ALA A 78 6.84 6.14 -16.18
CA ALA A 78 6.05 5.89 -14.98
C ALA A 78 5.38 7.19 -14.50
N ASP A 79 4.10 7.12 -14.15
CA ASP A 79 3.44 8.18 -13.37
C ASP A 79 3.92 8.12 -11.91
N LEU A 80 4.91 8.95 -11.62
CA LEU A 80 5.53 9.12 -10.31
C LEU A 80 5.01 10.37 -9.62
N SER A 81 3.68 10.49 -9.46
CA SER A 81 3.10 11.57 -8.65
C SER A 81 3.73 11.60 -7.25
N GLU A 82 4.12 12.79 -6.79
CA GLU A 82 4.87 12.99 -5.55
C GLU A 82 4.22 12.32 -4.33
N SER A 83 2.91 12.46 -4.18
CA SER A 83 2.17 11.87 -3.07
C SER A 83 2.26 10.34 -3.03
N LEU A 84 2.23 9.69 -4.20
CA LEU A 84 2.36 8.23 -4.28
C LEU A 84 3.79 7.79 -4.00
N LEU A 85 4.77 8.54 -4.48
CA LEU A 85 6.18 8.26 -4.22
C LEU A 85 6.49 8.36 -2.71
N GLU A 86 5.96 9.37 -2.02
CA GLU A 86 6.09 9.52 -0.57
C GLU A 86 5.43 8.39 0.20
N GLU A 87 4.23 7.99 -0.22
CA GLU A 87 3.50 6.89 0.38
C GLU A 87 4.28 5.58 0.23
N VAL A 88 4.72 5.25 -0.98
CA VAL A 88 5.51 4.03 -1.26
C VAL A 88 6.84 4.04 -0.49
N THR A 89 7.53 5.19 -0.43
CA THR A 89 8.78 5.33 0.33
C THR A 89 8.58 5.03 1.82
N SER A 90 7.41 5.38 2.37
CA SER A 90 7.07 5.13 3.77
C SER A 90 6.69 3.68 4.06
N LEU A 91 6.32 2.91 3.03
CA LEU A 91 5.93 1.49 3.16
C LEU A 91 7.10 0.51 3.12
N VAL A 92 8.26 0.94 2.59
CA VAL A 92 9.39 0.04 2.33
C VAL A 92 10.67 0.55 2.96
N GLU A 93 11.42 -0.36 3.59
CA GLU A 93 12.72 -0.11 4.20
C GLU A 93 13.89 -0.53 3.27
N TRP A 94 13.64 -1.50 2.38
CA TRP A 94 14.57 -1.95 1.35
C TRP A 94 13.87 -2.04 -0.02
N PRO A 95 13.87 -0.95 -0.80
CA PRO A 95 13.12 -0.89 -2.05
C PRO A 95 13.75 -1.73 -3.16
N VAL A 96 12.95 -2.64 -3.73
CA VAL A 96 13.25 -3.39 -4.95
C VAL A 96 12.15 -3.11 -5.97
N VAL A 97 12.49 -2.36 -7.02
CA VAL A 97 11.54 -1.98 -8.07
C VAL A 97 11.37 -3.12 -9.07
N LEU A 98 10.12 -3.50 -9.35
CA LEU A 98 9.76 -4.56 -10.27
C LEU A 98 8.67 -4.08 -11.24
N THR A 99 8.66 -4.69 -12.43
CA THR A 99 7.68 -4.42 -13.48
C THR A 99 6.79 -5.64 -13.67
N ALA A 100 5.48 -5.41 -13.74
CA ALA A 100 4.47 -6.42 -13.99
C ALA A 100 3.53 -5.97 -15.12
N LYS A 101 2.71 -6.91 -15.62
CA LYS A 101 1.73 -6.66 -16.68
C LYS A 101 0.32 -7.07 -16.28
N PHE A 102 -0.67 -6.50 -16.96
CA PHE A 102 -2.05 -6.95 -16.89
C PHE A 102 -2.59 -7.26 -18.29
N GLU A 103 -3.74 -7.93 -18.39
CA GLU A 103 -4.30 -8.27 -19.70
C GLU A 103 -4.69 -7.02 -20.50
N GLU A 104 -4.29 -6.97 -21.77
CA GLU A 104 -4.61 -5.86 -22.69
C GLU A 104 -6.12 -5.58 -22.83
N LYS A 105 -6.98 -6.58 -22.58
CA LYS A 105 -8.44 -6.40 -22.58
C LYS A 105 -8.89 -5.27 -21.65
N PHE A 106 -8.17 -5.04 -20.55
CA PHE A 106 -8.50 -3.97 -19.61
C PHE A 106 -8.25 -2.59 -20.20
N LEU A 107 -7.45 -2.45 -21.26
CA LEU A 107 -7.26 -1.17 -21.95
C LEU A 107 -8.53 -0.67 -22.67
N ALA A 108 -9.58 -1.50 -22.76
CA ALA A 108 -10.91 -1.07 -23.18
C ALA A 108 -11.65 -0.26 -22.09
N VAL A 109 -11.24 -0.39 -20.83
CA VAL A 109 -11.75 0.40 -19.70
C VAL A 109 -11.13 1.79 -19.74
N PRO A 110 -11.88 2.86 -19.38
CA PRO A 110 -11.32 4.19 -19.25
C PRO A 110 -10.06 4.20 -18.37
N SER A 111 -8.98 4.78 -18.89
CA SER A 111 -7.66 4.75 -18.25
C SER A 111 -7.66 5.32 -16.83
N GLU A 112 -8.50 6.31 -16.57
CA GLU A 112 -8.67 6.97 -15.27
C GLU A 112 -9.16 5.99 -14.21
N ALA A 113 -10.06 5.07 -14.57
CA ALA A 113 -10.57 4.06 -13.65
C ALA A 113 -9.47 3.05 -13.28
N LEU A 114 -8.68 2.61 -14.27
CA LEU A 114 -7.56 1.69 -14.05
C LEU A 114 -6.48 2.33 -13.18
N VAL A 115 -6.12 3.57 -13.48
CA VAL A 115 -5.11 4.35 -12.76
C VAL A 115 -5.54 4.58 -11.32
N TYR A 116 -6.80 4.94 -11.09
CA TYR A 116 -7.35 5.10 -9.75
C TYR A 116 -7.23 3.80 -8.93
N THR A 117 -7.60 2.66 -9.50
CA THR A 117 -7.48 1.35 -8.84
C THR A 117 -6.02 0.98 -8.57
N MET A 118 -5.13 1.15 -9.55
CA MET A 118 -3.70 0.82 -9.41
C MET A 118 -3.02 1.66 -8.32
N LYS A 119 -3.24 2.98 -8.33
CA LYS A 119 -2.63 3.90 -7.36
C LYS A 119 -3.29 3.81 -5.99
N GLY A 120 -4.63 3.75 -5.95
CA GLY A 120 -5.40 3.76 -4.71
C GLY A 120 -5.26 2.47 -3.90
N ASP A 121 -5.61 1.34 -4.52
CA ASP A 121 -5.72 0.08 -3.80
C ASP A 121 -4.36 -0.60 -3.62
N GLN A 122 -3.44 -0.42 -4.59
CA GLN A 122 -2.23 -1.24 -4.71
C GLN A 122 -0.91 -0.47 -4.69
N LYS A 123 -0.93 0.86 -4.72
CA LYS A 123 0.27 1.69 -4.73
C LYS A 123 1.22 1.38 -5.88
N TYR A 124 0.64 1.05 -7.04
CA TYR A 124 1.40 0.82 -8.27
C TYR A 124 1.58 2.13 -9.03
N PHE A 125 2.69 2.25 -9.73
CA PHE A 125 2.98 3.30 -10.69
C PHE A 125 2.53 2.86 -12.10
N PRO A 126 1.46 3.45 -12.65
CA PRO A 126 1.05 3.20 -14.03
C PRO A 126 2.14 3.63 -15.01
N VAL A 127 2.24 2.97 -16.16
CA VAL A 127 3.22 3.31 -17.20
C VAL A 127 2.51 3.78 -18.46
N TYR A 128 2.95 4.90 -19.01
CA TYR A 128 2.44 5.50 -20.24
C TYR A 128 3.48 5.40 -21.35
N ASP A 129 3.04 5.26 -22.59
CA ASP A 129 3.93 5.39 -23.75
C ASP A 129 4.26 6.87 -24.04
N ASN A 130 5.11 7.09 -25.05
CA ASN A 130 5.49 8.44 -25.47
C ASN A 130 4.33 9.26 -26.08
N ALA A 131 3.22 8.61 -26.45
CA ALA A 131 2.01 9.26 -26.95
C ALA A 131 1.01 9.58 -25.82
N GLY A 132 1.35 9.25 -24.56
CA GLY A 132 0.48 9.45 -23.40
C GLY A 132 -0.59 8.38 -23.23
N LYS A 133 -0.51 7.25 -23.95
CA LYS A 133 -1.43 6.13 -23.82
C LYS A 133 -0.94 5.19 -22.72
N LEU A 134 -1.87 4.71 -21.88
CA LEU A 134 -1.57 3.74 -20.84
C LEU A 134 -1.12 2.41 -21.46
N LEU A 135 0.04 1.92 -21.03
CA LEU A 135 0.56 0.59 -21.37
C LEU A 135 -0.07 -0.47 -20.46
N PRO A 136 -0.14 -1.75 -20.90
CA PRO A 136 -0.59 -2.87 -20.07
C PRO A 136 0.45 -3.27 -19.01
N ASN A 137 1.16 -2.30 -18.44
CA ASN A 137 2.30 -2.46 -17.55
C ASN A 137 2.16 -1.51 -16.37
N PHE A 138 2.64 -1.98 -15.22
CA PHE A 138 2.75 -1.19 -14.01
C PHE A 138 4.04 -1.54 -13.29
N ILE A 139 4.54 -0.57 -12.53
CA ILE A 139 5.72 -0.71 -11.70
C ILE A 139 5.29 -0.70 -10.24
N PHE A 140 5.90 -1.56 -9.44
CA PHE A 140 5.64 -1.64 -8.02
C PHE A 140 6.96 -1.84 -7.26
N VAL A 141 6.93 -1.57 -5.96
CA VAL A 141 8.11 -1.67 -5.11
C VAL A 141 7.91 -2.79 -4.11
N ALA A 142 8.74 -3.82 -4.20
CA ALA A 142 8.82 -4.87 -3.20
C ALA A 142 9.76 -4.44 -2.06
N ASN A 143 9.43 -4.86 -0.85
CA ASN A 143 10.30 -4.71 0.32
C ASN A 143 11.14 -5.99 0.55
N ILE A 144 11.48 -6.71 -0.52
CA ILE A 144 12.27 -7.93 -0.41
C ILE A 144 13.07 -8.18 -1.69
N GLU A 145 14.34 -8.50 -1.51
CA GLU A 145 15.23 -9.00 -2.54
C GLU A 145 15.05 -10.52 -2.66
N SER A 146 14.11 -10.93 -3.51
CA SER A 146 13.82 -12.35 -3.75
C SER A 146 14.83 -13.00 -4.68
N LYS A 147 15.17 -14.26 -4.40
CA LYS A 147 15.93 -15.13 -5.31
C LYS A 147 15.14 -15.48 -6.58
N ASP A 148 13.81 -15.43 -6.50
CA ASP A 148 12.90 -15.63 -7.62
C ASP A 148 11.93 -14.43 -7.73
N PRO A 149 12.32 -13.36 -8.44
CA PRO A 149 11.47 -12.19 -8.67
C PRO A 149 10.21 -12.51 -9.49
N GLN A 150 10.21 -13.57 -10.30
CA GLN A 150 9.07 -13.91 -11.17
C GLN A 150 7.85 -14.36 -10.36
N GLN A 151 8.05 -15.01 -9.21
CA GLN A 151 6.96 -15.33 -8.29
C GLN A 151 6.30 -14.06 -7.72
N ILE A 152 7.10 -13.05 -7.37
CA ILE A 152 6.57 -11.78 -6.87
C ILE A 152 5.80 -11.07 -7.98
N ILE A 153 6.36 -11.00 -9.18
CA ILE A 153 5.70 -10.39 -10.35
C ILE A 153 4.36 -11.07 -10.60
N SER A 154 4.34 -12.39 -10.83
CA SER A 154 3.12 -13.14 -11.11
C SER A 154 2.09 -13.09 -9.97
N GLY A 155 2.54 -13.01 -8.72
CA GLY A 155 1.68 -12.78 -7.56
C GLY A 155 0.95 -11.44 -7.64
N ASN A 156 1.67 -10.35 -7.94
CA ASN A 156 1.08 -9.02 -8.09
C ASN A 156 0.15 -8.94 -9.31
N GLU A 157 0.47 -9.61 -10.42
CA GLU A 157 -0.40 -9.72 -11.60
C GLU A 157 -1.73 -10.42 -11.27
N LYS A 158 -1.68 -11.52 -10.50
CA LYS A 158 -2.90 -12.22 -10.04
C LYS A 158 -3.74 -11.34 -9.11
N VAL A 159 -3.08 -10.56 -8.27
CA VAL A 159 -3.70 -9.70 -7.27
C VAL A 159 -4.34 -8.44 -7.89
N VAL A 160 -3.79 -7.90 -8.97
CA VAL A 160 -4.35 -6.72 -9.65
C VAL A 160 -5.60 -7.07 -10.47
N ARG A 161 -5.61 -8.25 -11.11
CA ARG A 161 -6.68 -8.68 -12.03
C ARG A 161 -8.11 -8.52 -11.49
N PRO A 162 -8.49 -9.04 -10.31
CA PRO A 162 -9.86 -8.88 -9.81
C PRO A 162 -10.23 -7.41 -9.56
N ARG A 163 -9.28 -6.56 -9.16
CA ARG A 163 -9.53 -5.13 -8.94
C ARG A 163 -9.77 -4.37 -10.23
N LEU A 164 -9.03 -4.71 -11.29
CA LEU A 164 -9.27 -4.15 -12.62
C LEU A 164 -10.61 -4.62 -13.21
N ALA A 165 -11.01 -5.87 -12.94
CA ALA A 165 -12.33 -6.37 -13.30
C ALA A 165 -13.46 -5.62 -12.57
N ASP A 166 -13.26 -5.27 -11.30
CA ASP A 166 -14.21 -4.43 -10.56
C ASP A 166 -14.30 -2.99 -11.12
N ALA A 167 -13.18 -2.43 -11.56
CA ALA A 167 -13.13 -1.14 -12.25
C ALA A 167 -13.85 -1.19 -13.61
N GLU A 168 -13.64 -2.27 -14.38
CA GLU A 168 -14.34 -2.54 -15.63
C GLU A 168 -15.86 -2.56 -15.40
N PHE A 169 -16.34 -3.35 -14.43
CA PHE A 169 -17.77 -3.43 -14.11
C PHE A 169 -18.35 -2.08 -13.66
N SER A 170 -17.63 -1.34 -12.81
CA SER A 170 -18.06 -0.04 -12.29
C SER A 170 -18.11 1.04 -13.38
N SER A 171 -17.37 0.87 -14.48
CA SER A 171 -17.35 1.79 -15.61
C SER A 171 -18.57 1.68 -16.52
N ILE A 172 -19.31 0.56 -16.47
CA ILE A 172 -20.49 0.30 -17.31
C ILE A 172 -21.61 1.32 -17.00
N PRO A 173 -22.22 1.98 -18.03
CA PRO A 173 -23.24 3.01 -17.84
C PRO A 173 -24.43 2.61 -16.96
N THR A 174 -24.82 1.33 -16.97
CA THR A 174 -25.91 0.79 -16.17
C THR A 174 -25.64 0.89 -14.66
N VAL A 175 -24.40 0.73 -14.22
CA VAL A 175 -23.99 0.79 -12.81
C VAL A 175 -23.92 2.24 -12.30
N LYS A 176 -23.55 3.19 -13.18
CA LYS A 176 -23.61 4.64 -12.88
C LYS A 176 -25.03 5.11 -12.55
N ASN A 177 -26.05 4.52 -13.17
CA ASN A 177 -27.45 4.82 -12.85
C ASN A 177 -27.90 4.24 -11.51
N VAL A 178 -27.41 3.06 -11.11
CA VAL A 178 -27.69 2.48 -9.78
C VAL A 178 -27.07 3.34 -8.66
N TRP A 179 -25.84 3.83 -8.84
CA TRP A 179 -25.16 4.72 -7.88
C TRP A 179 -25.86 6.09 -7.74
N LYS A 180 -26.35 6.64 -8.87
CA LYS A 180 -27.20 7.85 -8.85
C LYS A 180 -28.51 7.61 -8.07
N ILE A 181 -29.11 6.42 -8.17
CA ILE A 181 -30.33 6.06 -7.44
C ILE A 181 -30.03 5.91 -5.93
N THR A 182 -28.96 5.22 -5.54
CA THR A 182 -28.62 5.03 -4.12
C THR A 182 -28.21 6.33 -3.42
N CYS A 183 -27.44 7.21 -4.06
CA CYS A 183 -27.14 8.53 -3.52
C CYS A 183 -28.39 9.42 -3.40
N ARG A 184 -29.40 9.27 -4.28
CA ARG A 184 -30.65 10.03 -4.20
C ARG A 184 -31.55 9.56 -3.06
N VAL A 185 -31.53 8.26 -2.76
CA VAL A 185 -32.28 7.66 -1.63
C VAL A 185 -31.64 8.00 -0.27
N TRP A 186 -30.32 8.21 -0.21
CA TRP A 186 -29.61 8.54 1.03
C TRP A 186 -29.41 10.04 1.31
N LYS A 187 -29.64 10.92 0.33
CA LYS A 187 -29.56 12.38 0.53
C LYS A 187 -30.50 12.92 1.65
N PRO A 188 -31.71 12.40 1.89
CA PRO A 188 -32.54 12.88 2.98
C PRO A 188 -32.04 12.50 4.39
N CYS A 189 -31.17 11.49 4.52
CA CYS A 189 -30.67 11.03 5.83
C CYS A 189 -29.51 11.88 6.39
N CYS A 190 -28.85 12.71 5.58
CA CYS A 190 -27.70 13.50 6.04
C CYS A 190 -28.01 14.98 6.35
N SER A 191 -29.22 15.47 6.07
CA SER A 191 -29.52 16.90 6.18
C SER A 191 -30.32 17.30 7.41
N ASN A 192 -30.53 16.41 8.40
CA ASN A 192 -31.31 16.78 9.57
C ASN A 192 -30.91 16.03 10.85
N SER A 193 -29.80 16.45 11.47
CA SER A 193 -29.66 16.46 12.93
C SER A 193 -28.34 17.13 13.34
N ASN A 194 -28.48 18.28 14.02
CA ASN A 194 -27.51 18.72 15.01
C ASN A 194 -27.31 17.56 16.00
N LEU A 195 -26.20 16.82 15.86
CA LEU A 195 -25.52 16.05 16.90
C LEU A 195 -24.32 15.35 16.23
N GLY A 196 -23.11 15.80 16.55
CA GLY A 196 -21.88 15.26 16.00
C GLY A 196 -21.67 13.81 16.43
N LEU A 197 -21.62 12.91 15.45
CA LEU A 197 -20.92 11.61 15.46
C LEU A 197 -21.32 10.86 14.17
N CYS A 198 -20.50 10.94 13.12
CA CYS A 198 -20.67 10.07 11.96
C CYS A 198 -19.32 9.79 11.27
N ALA A 199 -18.59 8.83 11.83
CA ALA A 199 -17.49 8.15 11.14
C ALA A 199 -17.27 6.77 11.77
N THR A 200 -18.19 5.83 11.56
CA THR A 200 -17.87 4.40 11.69
C THR A 200 -18.47 3.62 10.53
N ARG A 201 -17.57 2.86 9.88
CA ARG A 201 -17.79 2.00 8.70
C ARG A 201 -18.95 1.02 8.91
N PRO A 202 -19.69 0.60 7.87
CA PRO A 202 -20.70 -0.43 8.03
C PRO A 202 -20.03 -1.80 8.19
N ILE A 203 -20.08 -2.35 9.40
CA ILE A 203 -19.94 -3.78 9.68
C ILE A 203 -21.22 -4.44 9.17
N ALA A 204 -21.09 -5.33 8.18
CA ALA A 204 -22.17 -6.18 7.76
C ALA A 204 -22.44 -7.26 8.82
N SER A 205 -23.54 -7.15 9.55
CA SER A 205 -24.15 -8.30 10.24
C SER A 205 -25.67 -8.23 10.11
N ARG A 206 -26.22 -9.07 9.23
CA ARG A 206 -27.67 -9.34 9.13
C ARG A 206 -28.10 -10.15 10.35
N ARG A 207 -29.00 -9.61 11.18
CA ARG A 207 -29.77 -10.39 12.16
C ARG A 207 -31.26 -10.19 11.85
N TRP A 208 -31.85 -11.19 11.19
CA TRP A 208 -33.29 -11.30 10.99
C TRP A 208 -33.99 -11.62 12.32
N ARG A 209 -35.11 -10.94 12.59
CA ARG A 209 -36.01 -11.14 13.74
C ARG A 209 -37.40 -11.48 13.21
N ALA A 210 -37.96 -12.59 13.67
CA ALA A 210 -39.38 -12.92 13.81
C ALA A 210 -39.38 -14.15 14.74
N GLY A 211 -39.98 -14.22 15.92
CA GLY A 211 -41.34 -13.89 16.36
C GLY A 211 -41.70 -15.01 17.35
N LEU A 212 -41.98 -14.65 18.61
CA LEU A 212 -42.33 -15.51 19.78
C LEU A 212 -43.66 -16.30 19.58
N PRO A 213 -44.15 -17.23 20.47
CA PRO A 213 -43.83 -17.40 21.91
C PRO A 213 -43.81 -18.83 22.53
N ASN A 214 -43.24 -18.91 23.75
CA ASN A 214 -43.58 -19.75 24.93
C ASN A 214 -43.80 -21.28 24.83
N ARG A 215 -42.98 -22.07 25.54
CA ARG A 215 -43.32 -22.84 26.78
C ARG A 215 -42.32 -23.96 27.08
N LEU A 216 -42.04 -24.14 28.39
CA LEU A 216 -41.70 -25.38 29.13
C LEU A 216 -40.40 -26.11 28.71
N ALA A 217 -39.63 -26.81 29.53
CA ALA A 217 -39.45 -27.03 30.96
C ALA A 217 -38.25 -28.00 31.07
N LEU A 218 -37.47 -27.92 32.16
CA LEU A 218 -36.75 -29.01 32.85
C LEU A 218 -36.10 -30.12 31.99
N THR A 219 -34.77 -30.16 31.93
CA THR A 219 -33.89 -31.14 32.63
C THR A 219 -32.43 -30.84 32.34
#